data_AF-A0A7S2GPE9-F1
#
_entry.id   AF-A0A7S2GPE9-F1
#
_cell.length_a   1.000
_cell.length_b   1.000
_cell.length_c   1.000
_cell.angle_alpha   90.00
_cell.angle_beta   90.00
_cell.angle_gamma   90.00
#
_symmetry.space_group_name_H-M   'P 1'
#
loop_
_entity.id
_entity.type
_entity.pdbx_description
1 polymer ?
#
loop_
_entity_poly.entity_id
_entity_poly.type
_entity_poly.pdbx_seq_one_letter_code
_entity_poly.pdbx_strand_id
1 'polypeptide(L)'
;TYPICCWCCFWVQGIVVVDDTHKKNIMKPFVQTMMPLLGPILLFAITLNTVEVAGMTKDEIGNEGKRPSKNQGKAPLPKKLRGLQSEENTCPELERTTLCVLIYEPVTCGVNNCDYDNECFAESVGFDTQFDCFPKTCPESTYSADDCGGLSDYNPVKCDAFCEYFNECVADGAGFDILAHCEPARI
;
A
#
# COMPACT_ATOMS: atom_id res chain seq x y z
N THR A 1 -61.11 30.98 26.99
CA THR A 1 -61.37 32.03 25.98
C THR A 1 -60.35 33.13 26.14
N TYR A 2 -59.70 33.53 25.02
CA TYR A 2 -58.52 34.42 24.85
C TYR A 2 -57.12 33.81 25.10
N PRO A 3 -56.06 34.25 24.38
CA PRO A 3 -55.99 34.49 22.93
C PRO A 3 -54.71 33.95 22.25
N ILE A 4 -54.75 34.01 20.92
CA ILE A 4 -53.70 33.74 19.94
C ILE A 4 -52.62 34.83 19.97
N CYS A 5 -51.35 34.44 20.15
CA CYS A 5 -50.15 35.16 19.67
C CYS A 5 -49.16 34.07 19.24
N CYS A 6 -49.04 33.73 17.95
CA CYS A 6 -48.21 34.44 16.97
C CYS A 6 -46.79 34.68 17.51
N TRP A 7 -45.88 33.73 17.22
CA TRP A 7 -44.44 33.96 17.03
C TRP A 7 -43.91 32.87 16.10
N CYS A 8 -44.02 33.16 14.80
CA CYS A 8 -43.14 32.60 13.78
C CYS A 8 -41.75 33.21 13.99
N CYS A 9 -40.83 32.47 14.61
CA CYS A 9 -39.41 32.78 14.49
C CYS A 9 -38.86 32.08 13.25
N PHE A 10 -38.65 32.92 12.23
CA PHE A 10 -37.78 32.72 11.09
C PHE A 10 -36.49 31.99 11.45
N TRP A 11 -36.25 30.83 10.84
CA TRP A 11 -34.91 30.39 10.44
C TRP A 11 -34.99 29.98 8.97
N VAL A 12 -34.90 30.98 8.09
CA VAL A 12 -34.55 30.78 6.68
C VAL A 12 -33.04 30.92 6.59
N GLN A 13 -32.33 29.80 6.64
CA GLN A 13 -31.03 29.66 5.99
C GLN A 13 -31.32 28.86 4.72
N GLY A 14 -31.55 29.52 3.59
CA GLY A 14 -30.44 29.91 2.73
C GLY A 14 -30.02 28.73 1.85
N ILE A 15 -30.96 28.16 1.08
CA ILE A 15 -30.63 27.21 0.01
C ILE A 15 -30.07 28.05 -1.14
N VAL A 16 -28.74 28.10 -1.23
CA VAL A 16 -28.06 28.58 -2.43
C VAL A 16 -28.14 27.43 -3.43
N VAL A 17 -29.05 27.56 -4.40
CA VAL A 17 -28.97 26.77 -5.63
C VAL A 17 -27.78 27.34 -6.40
N VAL A 18 -26.66 26.62 -6.40
CA VAL A 18 -25.51 26.93 -7.26
C VAL A 18 -25.83 26.36 -8.63
N ASP A 19 -26.16 27.26 -9.54
CA ASP A 19 -26.25 26.99 -10.98
C ASP A 19 -24.83 26.71 -11.51
N ASP A 20 -24.65 25.55 -12.13
CA ASP A 20 -23.35 24.97 -12.49
C ASP A 20 -22.94 25.35 -13.92
N THR A 21 -22.97 26.65 -14.22
CA THR A 21 -22.42 27.19 -15.46
C THR A 21 -21.58 28.43 -15.17
N HIS A 22 -20.27 28.32 -15.46
CA HIS A 22 -19.20 29.32 -15.27
C HIS A 22 -18.39 29.25 -13.96
N LYS A 23 -17.54 28.23 -13.84
CA LYS A 23 -16.29 28.31 -13.05
C LYS A 23 -15.06 28.01 -13.92
N LYS A 24 -14.76 28.93 -14.83
CA LYS A 24 -13.37 29.18 -15.27
C LYS A 24 -12.95 30.53 -14.68
N ASN A 25 -11.79 30.55 -14.02
CA ASN A 25 -11.02 31.73 -13.59
C ASN A 25 -11.36 32.43 -12.26
N ILE A 26 -11.30 31.77 -11.10
CA ILE A 26 -11.04 32.49 -9.82
C ILE A 26 -10.23 31.59 -8.86
N MET A 27 -8.93 31.46 -9.06
CA MET A 27 -7.99 30.97 -8.03
C MET A 27 -6.63 31.64 -8.15
N LYS A 28 -6.57 32.94 -7.84
CA LYS A 28 -5.39 33.69 -7.34
C LYS A 28 -5.98 34.89 -6.56
N PRO A 29 -5.61 35.18 -5.29
CA PRO A 29 -4.22 35.20 -4.80
C PRO A 29 -4.06 34.70 -3.34
N PHE A 30 -3.42 33.54 -3.13
CA PHE A 30 -2.98 33.17 -1.78
C PHE A 30 -1.53 32.68 -1.70
N VAL A 31 -0.82 32.65 -2.83
CA VAL A 31 0.56 32.12 -2.92
C VAL A 31 1.63 33.24 -2.79
N GLN A 32 1.24 34.52 -2.80
CA GLN A 32 2.21 35.62 -2.86
C GLN A 32 2.76 36.07 -1.48
N THR A 33 2.20 35.61 -0.35
CA THR A 33 2.49 36.20 0.97
C THR A 33 3.33 35.33 1.92
N MET A 34 3.63 34.07 1.57
CA MET A 34 4.34 33.13 2.47
C MET A 34 5.76 32.75 2.00
N MET A 35 6.32 33.48 1.03
CA MET A 35 7.60 33.14 0.39
C MET A 35 8.88 33.91 0.81
N PRO A 36 9.00 34.58 1.99
CA PRO A 36 10.31 35.09 2.41
C PRO A 36 10.99 34.36 3.58
N LEU A 37 10.39 33.31 4.19
CA LEU A 37 10.96 32.68 5.40
C LEU A 37 11.62 31.30 5.21
N LEU A 38 11.50 30.67 4.04
CA LEU A 38 12.10 29.35 3.78
C LEU A 38 13.46 29.40 3.05
N GLY A 39 13.91 30.59 2.62
CA GLY A 39 15.18 30.78 1.90
C GLY A 39 16.46 30.39 2.68
N PRO A 40 16.62 30.70 3.98
CA PRO A 40 17.90 30.44 4.65
C PRO A 40 18.06 29.02 5.22
N ILE A 41 16.99 28.22 5.31
CA ILE A 41 17.08 26.86 5.90
C ILE A 41 17.60 25.85 4.87
N LEU A 42 17.29 26.02 3.57
CA LEU A 42 17.72 25.09 2.53
C LEU A 42 19.22 25.19 2.19
N LEU A 43 19.88 26.31 2.50
CA LEU A 43 21.32 26.50 2.24
C LEU A 43 22.24 25.79 3.23
N PHE A 44 21.76 25.44 4.43
CA PHE A 44 22.58 24.69 5.41
C PHE A 44 22.63 23.18 5.14
N ALA A 45 21.67 22.62 4.39
CA ALA A 45 21.64 21.19 4.12
C ALA A 45 22.56 20.76 2.96
N ILE A 46 22.95 21.68 2.06
CA ILE A 46 23.72 21.33 0.85
C ILE A 46 25.22 21.18 1.15
N THR A 47 25.74 21.78 2.22
CA THR A 47 27.18 21.74 2.52
C THR A 47 27.65 20.52 3.32
N LEU A 48 26.76 19.62 3.76
CA LEU A 48 27.15 18.46 4.58
C LEU A 48 27.31 17.14 3.81
N ASN A 49 26.99 17.10 2.51
CA ASN A 49 27.00 15.84 1.73
C ASN A 49 28.21 15.65 0.78
N THR A 50 29.26 16.46 0.87
CA THR A 50 30.44 16.32 -0.01
C THR A 50 31.67 15.70 0.66
N VAL A 51 31.51 15.01 1.79
CA VAL A 51 32.62 14.31 2.45
C VAL A 51 32.41 12.79 2.30
N GLU A 52 33.42 12.15 1.70
CA GLU A 52 33.70 10.71 1.70
C GLU A 52 32.88 9.78 0.80
N VAL A 53 33.28 9.69 -0.48
CA VAL A 53 33.48 8.37 -1.12
C VAL A 53 34.75 8.42 -1.96
N ALA A 54 35.89 8.24 -1.30
CA ALA A 54 37.15 7.94 -1.97
C ALA A 54 37.68 6.60 -1.48
N GLY A 55 37.72 5.64 -2.40
CA GLY A 55 38.59 4.48 -2.33
C GLY A 55 37.94 3.25 -1.68
N MET A 56 37.65 2.25 -2.51
CA MET A 56 38.00 0.87 -2.18
C MET A 56 38.28 0.13 -3.50
N THR A 57 39.57 -0.15 -3.68
CA THR A 57 40.16 -0.99 -4.71
C THR A 57 39.83 -2.46 -4.50
N LYS A 58 39.83 -3.20 -5.61
CA LYS A 58 39.98 -4.66 -5.69
C LYS A 58 41.10 -5.16 -4.78
N ASP A 59 40.95 -6.37 -4.23
CA ASP A 59 41.91 -7.49 -4.42
C ASP A 59 41.50 -8.77 -3.66
N GLU A 60 41.81 -9.90 -4.31
CA GLU A 60 42.22 -11.24 -3.81
C GLU A 60 41.24 -12.08 -2.93
N ILE A 61 40.74 -13.23 -3.43
CA ILE A 61 41.37 -14.57 -3.48
C ILE A 61 41.72 -15.14 -2.09
N GLY A 62 40.92 -16.14 -1.68
CA GLY A 62 41.38 -17.35 -0.98
C GLY A 62 41.49 -17.29 0.55
N ASN A 63 40.71 -18.12 1.26
CA ASN A 63 41.30 -19.24 2.02
C ASN A 63 40.23 -20.16 2.65
N GLU A 64 40.49 -21.46 2.57
CA GLU A 64 39.81 -22.48 3.35
C GLU A 64 40.26 -22.40 4.82
N GLY A 65 39.32 -22.37 5.76
CA GLY A 65 39.59 -22.26 7.19
C GLY A 65 38.62 -23.10 8.03
N LYS A 66 39.14 -24.20 8.56
CA LYS A 66 38.44 -25.25 9.32
C LYS A 66 38.37 -24.92 10.84
N ARG A 67 37.21 -25.21 11.45
CA ARG A 67 36.94 -25.53 12.90
C ARG A 67 37.06 -24.40 13.96
N PRO A 68 36.49 -24.57 15.20
CA PRO A 68 35.52 -25.54 15.71
C PRO A 68 34.29 -24.94 16.46
N SER A 69 33.37 -25.85 16.77
CA SER A 69 32.14 -25.75 17.55
C SER A 69 32.31 -25.30 19.02
N LYS A 70 31.39 -24.46 19.50
CA LYS A 70 30.49 -24.61 20.68
C LYS A 70 30.29 -23.27 21.39
N ASN A 71 29.05 -22.81 21.46
CA ASN A 71 28.45 -22.37 22.72
C ASN A 71 26.92 -22.42 22.63
N GLN A 72 26.35 -23.09 23.62
CA GLN A 72 24.94 -23.39 23.76
C GLN A 72 24.25 -22.22 24.45
N GLY A 73 23.20 -21.70 23.81
CA GLY A 73 22.25 -20.77 24.40
C GLY A 73 20.99 -20.78 23.55
N LYS A 74 19.98 -21.55 24.00
CA LYS A 74 18.63 -21.71 23.42
C LYS A 74 18.56 -21.76 21.89
N ALA A 75 18.52 -22.97 21.34
CA ALA A 75 18.25 -23.18 19.92
C ALA A 75 16.92 -22.51 19.51
N PRO A 76 16.92 -21.56 18.57
CA PRO A 76 15.75 -21.33 17.75
C PRO A 76 15.45 -22.66 17.05
N LEU A 77 14.19 -23.08 17.11
CA LEU A 77 13.71 -24.22 16.32
C LEU A 77 14.23 -24.06 14.87
N PRO A 78 14.82 -25.11 14.27
CA PRO A 78 15.36 -25.01 12.94
C PRO A 78 14.24 -24.64 11.98
N LYS A 79 14.28 -23.41 11.44
CA LYS A 79 13.41 -22.91 10.36
C LYS A 79 13.50 -23.72 9.05
N LYS A 80 14.15 -24.89 9.05
CA LYS A 80 14.58 -25.64 7.86
C LYS A 80 13.89 -26.99 7.69
N LEU A 81 12.69 -27.15 8.26
CA LEU A 81 11.76 -28.25 7.96
C LEU A 81 10.33 -27.72 7.74
N ARG A 82 10.19 -26.48 7.25
CA ARG A 82 8.90 -25.99 6.72
C ARG A 82 8.85 -26.33 5.23
N GLY A 83 7.90 -27.17 4.85
CA GLY A 83 7.74 -27.64 3.48
C GLY A 83 7.96 -29.14 3.26
N LEU A 84 7.63 -30.00 4.22
CA LEU A 84 7.17 -31.33 3.82
C LEU A 84 5.77 -31.17 3.26
N GLN A 85 5.76 -30.92 1.96
CA GLN A 85 4.66 -30.92 1.02
C GLN A 85 3.68 -32.05 1.36
N SER A 86 2.46 -31.71 1.78
CA SER A 86 1.33 -32.51 1.33
C SER A 86 1.16 -32.15 -0.14
N GLU A 87 1.61 -33.05 -1.02
CA GLU A 87 1.11 -33.09 -2.39
C GLU A 87 -0.42 -33.03 -2.35
N GLU A 88 -1.00 -32.25 -3.28
CA GLU A 88 -2.43 -31.99 -3.49
C GLU A 88 -2.89 -30.60 -3.00
N ASN A 89 -2.77 -29.59 -3.87
CA ASN A 89 -3.57 -28.35 -4.05
C ASN A 89 -4.32 -27.71 -2.86
N THR A 90 -3.91 -27.97 -1.64
CA THR A 90 -4.66 -27.65 -0.42
C THR A 90 -3.87 -26.63 0.37
N CYS A 91 -4.61 -25.68 0.94
CA CYS A 91 -4.04 -24.66 1.79
C CYS A 91 -3.64 -25.25 3.15
N PRO A 92 -2.43 -24.94 3.65
CA PRO A 92 -2.02 -25.33 4.99
C PRO A 92 -3.06 -24.91 6.04
N GLU A 93 -3.49 -25.86 6.87
CA GLU A 93 -4.46 -25.61 7.94
C GLU A 93 -3.78 -24.95 9.15
N LEU A 94 -4.51 -24.05 9.81
CA LEU A 94 -4.05 -23.36 11.01
C LEU A 94 -4.05 -24.29 12.23
N GLU A 95 -2.93 -24.33 12.95
CA GLU A 95 -2.87 -24.97 14.26
C GLU A 95 -3.78 -24.23 15.26
N ARG A 96 -4.60 -24.97 16.02
CA ARG A 96 -5.56 -24.39 16.99
C ARG A 96 -4.91 -23.62 18.15
N THR A 97 -3.59 -23.69 18.25
CA THR A 97 -2.80 -23.02 19.30
C THR A 97 -2.08 -21.76 18.81
N THR A 98 -2.24 -21.40 17.54
CA THR A 98 -1.69 -20.16 16.98
C THR A 98 -2.36 -18.95 17.65
N LEU A 99 -1.55 -18.09 18.26
CA LEU A 99 -1.99 -16.84 18.87
C LEU A 99 -1.53 -15.66 18.00
N CYS A 100 -2.46 -15.11 17.23
CA CYS A 100 -2.27 -13.88 16.47
C CYS A 100 -3.16 -12.77 17.05
N VAL A 101 -2.78 -11.51 16.81
CA VAL A 101 -3.66 -10.38 17.12
C VAL A 101 -4.89 -10.48 16.20
N LEU A 102 -6.07 -10.18 16.73
CA LEU A 102 -7.33 -10.16 15.98
C LEU A 102 -7.45 -8.89 15.12
N ILE A 103 -6.42 -8.59 14.34
CA ILE A 103 -6.44 -7.57 13.27
C ILE A 103 -6.84 -8.29 11.99
N TYR A 104 -7.80 -7.73 11.27
CA TYR A 104 -8.29 -8.29 10.01
C TYR A 104 -7.65 -7.53 8.84
N GLU A 105 -6.62 -8.12 8.25
CA GLU A 105 -5.83 -7.61 7.13
C GLU A 105 -5.56 -8.77 6.17
N PRO A 106 -6.59 -9.20 5.42
CA PRO A 106 -6.55 -10.48 4.75
C PRO A 106 -5.45 -10.54 3.70
N VAL A 107 -4.75 -11.67 3.66
CA VAL A 107 -3.69 -11.96 2.68
C VAL A 107 -3.99 -13.25 1.96
N THR A 108 -3.56 -13.33 0.70
CA THR A 108 -3.65 -14.53 -0.11
C THR A 108 -2.22 -15.00 -0.42
N CYS A 109 -1.91 -16.25 -0.10
CA CYS A 109 -0.55 -16.76 -0.13
C CYS A 109 -0.37 -18.04 -0.97
N GLY A 110 0.82 -18.20 -1.53
CA GLY A 110 1.26 -19.37 -2.26
C GLY A 110 0.58 -19.58 -3.62
N VAL A 111 1.02 -20.61 -4.33
CA VAL A 111 0.53 -20.94 -5.69
C VAL A 111 -0.96 -21.30 -5.72
N ASN A 112 -1.50 -21.78 -4.60
CA ASN A 112 -2.90 -22.19 -4.48
C ASN A 112 -3.84 -21.03 -4.08
N ASN A 113 -3.34 -19.80 -3.95
CA ASN A 113 -4.11 -18.63 -3.52
C ASN A 113 -4.85 -18.87 -2.19
N CYS A 114 -4.10 -19.22 -1.15
CA CYS A 114 -4.63 -19.52 0.16
C CYS A 114 -4.94 -18.27 0.97
N ASP A 115 -6.19 -18.09 1.34
CA ASP A 115 -6.64 -16.93 2.11
C ASP A 115 -6.40 -17.10 3.61
N TYR A 116 -5.81 -16.08 4.23
CA TYR A 116 -5.60 -15.97 5.66
C TYR A 116 -6.11 -14.61 6.16
N ASP A 117 -6.64 -14.56 7.39
CA ASP A 117 -7.22 -13.35 7.96
C ASP A 117 -6.19 -12.23 8.18
N ASN A 118 -4.91 -12.60 8.35
CA ASN A 118 -3.78 -11.69 8.42
C ASN A 118 -2.45 -12.41 8.16
N GLU A 119 -1.39 -11.61 7.98
CA GLU A 119 -0.01 -12.05 7.79
C GLU A 119 0.47 -13.01 8.90
N CYS A 120 0.10 -12.76 10.16
CA CYS A 120 0.50 -13.63 11.28
C CYS A 120 -0.03 -15.07 11.12
N PHE A 121 -1.28 -15.23 10.66
CA PHE A 121 -1.83 -16.55 10.38
C PHE A 121 -1.10 -17.24 9.21
N ALA A 122 -0.78 -16.50 8.15
CA ALA A 122 0.01 -17.03 7.03
C ALA A 122 1.44 -17.47 7.46
N GLU A 123 2.13 -16.67 8.28
CA GLU A 123 3.45 -17.03 8.81
C GLU A 123 3.40 -18.26 9.70
N SER A 124 2.32 -18.43 10.46
CA SER A 124 2.14 -19.54 11.40
C SER A 124 2.09 -20.90 10.68
N VAL A 125 1.54 -20.93 9.47
CA VAL A 125 1.52 -22.12 8.60
C VAL A 125 2.76 -22.24 7.72
N GLY A 126 3.66 -21.25 7.77
CA GLY A 126 5.00 -21.31 7.21
C GLY A 126 5.21 -20.58 5.90
N PHE A 127 4.26 -19.73 5.45
CA PHE A 127 4.51 -18.81 4.34
C PHE A 127 5.49 -17.71 4.73
N ASP A 128 6.27 -17.25 3.75
CA ASP A 128 7.02 -16.00 3.86
C ASP A 128 6.14 -14.84 3.39
N THR A 129 5.64 -14.03 4.31
CA THR A 129 4.69 -12.95 4.01
C THR A 129 5.23 -11.87 3.08
N GLN A 130 6.56 -11.76 2.93
CA GLN A 130 7.17 -10.78 2.03
C GLN A 130 7.20 -11.23 0.57
N PHE A 131 7.18 -12.55 0.32
CA PHE A 131 7.43 -13.11 -1.01
C PHE A 131 6.33 -14.06 -1.49
N ASP A 132 5.67 -14.75 -0.56
CA ASP A 132 4.64 -15.74 -0.86
C ASP A 132 3.23 -15.18 -0.73
N CYS A 133 3.04 -14.03 -0.10
CA CYS A 133 1.73 -13.47 0.24
C CYS A 133 1.51 -12.10 -0.38
N PHE A 134 0.25 -11.81 -0.72
CA PHE A 134 -0.18 -10.50 -1.21
C PHE A 134 -1.44 -10.05 -0.47
N PRO A 135 -1.59 -8.74 -0.19
CA PRO A 135 -2.80 -8.19 0.44
C PRO A 135 -4.03 -8.44 -0.44
N LYS A 136 -5.06 -9.07 0.10
CA LYS A 136 -6.30 -9.38 -0.64
C LYS A 136 -7.09 -8.12 -0.97
N THR A 137 -6.93 -7.06 -0.17
CA THR A 137 -7.53 -5.76 -0.42
C THR A 137 -6.67 -4.96 -1.39
N CYS A 138 -7.30 -4.48 -2.45
CA CYS A 138 -6.65 -3.60 -3.41
C CYS A 138 -6.45 -2.21 -2.82
N PRO A 139 -5.26 -1.60 -2.99
CA PRO A 139 -5.05 -0.20 -2.64
C PRO A 139 -6.12 0.70 -3.29
N GLU A 140 -6.65 1.64 -2.53
CA GLU A 140 -7.56 2.64 -3.10
C GLU A 140 -6.78 3.53 -4.07
N SER A 141 -7.37 3.75 -5.24
CA SER A 141 -6.80 4.69 -6.20
C SER A 141 -6.99 6.13 -5.74
N THR A 142 -5.96 6.95 -5.90
CA THR A 142 -6.05 8.40 -5.76
C THR A 142 -6.78 9.07 -6.92
N TYR A 143 -7.03 8.34 -8.01
CA TYR A 143 -7.77 8.81 -9.18
C TYR A 143 -9.14 8.12 -9.27
N SER A 144 -10.17 8.89 -9.60
CA SER A 144 -11.47 8.34 -9.97
C SER A 144 -11.48 7.91 -11.44
N ALA A 145 -12.45 7.07 -11.82
CA ALA A 145 -12.64 6.72 -13.23
C ALA A 145 -12.86 7.97 -14.10
N ASP A 146 -13.55 9.00 -13.59
CA ASP A 146 -13.79 10.25 -14.30
C ASP A 146 -12.51 11.07 -14.51
N ASP A 147 -11.58 11.06 -13.55
CA ASP A 147 -10.26 11.69 -13.70
C ASP A 147 -9.44 11.00 -14.81
N CYS A 148 -9.67 9.71 -14.99
CA CYS A 148 -9.04 8.83 -15.98
C CYS A 148 -9.88 8.64 -17.25
N GLY A 149 -10.69 9.63 -17.63
CA GLY A 149 -11.42 9.65 -18.92
C GLY A 149 -12.78 8.94 -18.92
N GLY A 150 -13.22 8.46 -17.77
CA GLY A 150 -14.55 7.85 -17.56
C GLY A 150 -14.76 6.58 -18.38
N LEU A 151 -16.03 6.29 -18.69
CA LEU A 151 -16.43 5.06 -19.40
C LEU A 151 -15.89 4.93 -20.83
N SER A 152 -15.48 6.03 -21.46
CA SER A 152 -14.88 5.99 -22.80
C SER A 152 -13.53 5.29 -22.83
N ASP A 153 -12.80 5.31 -21.72
CA ASP A 153 -11.46 4.74 -21.58
C ASP A 153 -11.48 3.47 -20.71
N TYR A 154 -12.58 2.71 -20.80
CA TYR A 154 -12.69 1.41 -20.14
C TYR A 154 -11.77 0.39 -20.82
N ASN A 155 -10.67 0.05 -20.16
CA ASN A 155 -9.71 -0.96 -20.59
C ASN A 155 -9.14 -1.65 -19.35
N PRO A 156 -9.90 -2.59 -18.75
CA PRO A 156 -9.60 -3.09 -17.43
C PRO A 156 -8.24 -3.80 -17.39
N VAL A 157 -7.53 -3.58 -16.28
CA VAL A 157 -6.22 -4.19 -16.01
C VAL A 157 -6.29 -4.97 -14.70
N LYS A 158 -5.64 -6.13 -14.65
CA LYS A 158 -5.42 -6.89 -13.43
C LYS A 158 -3.99 -6.66 -12.98
N CYS A 159 -3.86 -6.04 -11.82
CA CYS A 159 -2.60 -5.76 -11.18
C CYS A 159 -2.40 -6.70 -9.98
N ASP A 160 -1.19 -7.24 -9.86
CA ASP A 160 -0.86 -8.34 -8.96
C ASP A 160 -1.89 -9.49 -9.07
N ALA A 161 -2.01 -10.32 -8.05
CA ALA A 161 -2.76 -11.58 -8.17
C ALA A 161 -4.30 -11.40 -8.25
N PHE A 162 -4.87 -10.22 -7.93
CA PHE A 162 -6.35 -10.09 -7.87
C PHE A 162 -6.93 -8.69 -8.08
N CYS A 163 -6.12 -7.63 -8.24
CA CYS A 163 -6.67 -6.27 -8.26
C CYS A 163 -7.07 -5.85 -9.66
N GLU A 164 -8.37 -5.88 -9.92
CA GLU A 164 -8.94 -5.40 -11.18
C GLU A 164 -9.27 -3.90 -11.07
N TYR A 165 -8.62 -3.11 -11.92
CA TYR A 165 -8.86 -1.68 -12.05
C TYR A 165 -9.54 -1.37 -13.38
N PHE A 166 -10.30 -0.27 -13.38
CA PHE A 166 -11.09 0.18 -14.52
C PHE A 166 -10.25 0.41 -15.78
N ASN A 167 -9.06 0.97 -15.61
CA ASN A 167 -8.03 1.13 -16.62
C ASN A 167 -6.65 1.33 -15.97
N GLU A 168 -5.61 1.40 -16.81
CA GLU A 168 -4.22 1.61 -16.38
C GLU A 168 -4.02 2.89 -15.56
N CYS A 169 -4.77 3.96 -15.84
CA CYS A 169 -4.67 5.22 -15.09
C CYS A 169 -5.17 5.05 -13.65
N VAL A 170 -6.30 4.36 -13.44
CA VAL A 170 -6.81 4.10 -12.08
C VAL A 170 -5.84 3.19 -11.30
N ALA A 171 -5.23 2.20 -11.97
CA ALA A 171 -4.21 1.35 -11.35
C ALA A 171 -2.94 2.13 -10.95
N ASP A 172 -2.48 3.07 -11.80
CA ASP A 172 -1.32 3.93 -11.49
C ASP A 172 -1.63 4.83 -10.29
N GLY A 173 -2.86 5.36 -10.22
CA GLY A 173 -3.34 6.13 -9.06
C GLY A 173 -3.39 5.33 -7.76
N ALA A 174 -3.45 3.99 -7.83
CA ALA A 174 -3.36 3.07 -6.70
C ALA A 174 -1.90 2.69 -6.35
N GLY A 175 -0.92 3.21 -7.10
CA GLY A 175 0.52 3.00 -6.86
C GLY A 175 1.13 1.78 -7.55
N PHE A 176 0.44 1.18 -8.52
CA PHE A 176 0.97 0.03 -9.26
C PHE A 176 1.88 0.48 -10.40
N ASP A 177 2.99 -0.24 -10.58
CA ASP A 177 3.77 -0.17 -11.82
C ASP A 177 3.03 -0.97 -12.91
N ILE A 178 2.40 -0.25 -13.83
CA ILE A 178 1.56 -0.83 -14.90
C ILE A 178 2.32 -1.85 -15.75
N LEU A 179 3.61 -1.62 -16.00
CA LEU A 179 4.40 -2.49 -16.87
C LEU A 179 4.96 -3.70 -16.14
N ALA A 180 5.23 -3.57 -14.85
CA ALA A 180 5.82 -4.65 -14.06
C ALA A 180 4.76 -5.57 -13.45
N HIS A 181 3.63 -5.00 -13.01
CA HIS A 181 2.67 -5.70 -12.13
C HIS A 181 1.27 -5.84 -12.71
N CYS A 182 0.96 -5.21 -13.85
CA CYS A 182 -0.38 -5.27 -14.43
C CYS A 182 -0.39 -5.97 -15.79
N GLU A 183 -1.48 -6.70 -16.05
CA GLU A 183 -1.80 -7.26 -17.36
C GLU A 183 -3.24 -6.92 -17.77
N PRO A 184 -3.56 -6.87 -19.08
CA PRO A 184 -4.92 -6.63 -19.53
C PRO A 184 -5.88 -7.70 -18.98
N ALA A 185 -6.99 -7.27 -18.36
CA ALA A 185 -8.01 -8.18 -17.88
C ALA A 185 -8.69 -8.85 -19.09
N ARG A 186 -8.65 -10.18 -19.16
CA ARG A 186 -9.44 -10.92 -20.15
C ARG A 186 -10.91 -10.87 -19.75
N ILE A 187 -11.70 -10.15 -20.55
CA ILE A 187 -13.16 -10.02 -20.45
C ILE A 187 -13.85 -11.17 -21.20
#